data_AF-A0A7Z6TCZ7-F1
#
_entry.id   AF-A0A7Z6TCZ7-F1
#
_cell.length_a   1.000
_cell.length_b   1.000
_cell.length_c   1.000
_cell.angle_alpha   90.00
_cell.angle_beta   90.00
_cell.angle_gamma   90.00
#
_symmetry.space_group_name_H-M   'P 1'
#
loop_
_entity.id
_entity.type
_entity.pdbx_description
1 polymer ?
#
loop_
_entity_poly.entity_id
_entity_poly.type
_entity_poly.pdbx_seq_one_letter_code
_entity_poly.pdbx_strand_id
1 'polypeptide(L)' 'MQLRLCLTCGHVGCCDSSPLRHATGHFRETGHPVMRSFEPGESWRWCFEDGSIV' A
#
# COMPACT_ATOMS: atom_id res chain seq x y z
N MET A 1 -2.30 -7.61 10.63
CA MET A 1 -1.82 -8.20 9.36
C MET A 1 -2.73 -7.66 8.27
N GLN A 2 -2.38 -6.52 7.68
CA GLN A 2 -3.25 -5.83 6.70
C GLN A 2 -2.65 -5.97 5.32
N LEU A 3 -3.51 -6.17 4.31
CA LEU A 3 -3.12 -6.23 2.91
C LEU A 3 -3.39 -4.90 2.23
N ARG A 4 -2.51 -4.51 1.32
CA ARG A 4 -2.62 -3.29 0.53
C ARG A 4 -2.57 -3.63 -0.95
N LEU A 5 -3.46 -3.02 -1.72
CA LEU A 5 -3.54 -3.15 -3.17
C LEU A 5 -3.01 -1.87 -3.82
N CYS A 6 -2.01 -1.99 -4.68
CA CYS A 6 -1.52 -0.90 -5.50
C CYS A 6 -2.54 -0.56 -6.59
N LEU A 7 -2.98 0.70 -6.63
CA LEU A 7 -3.96 1.16 -7.62
C LEU A 7 -3.33 1.45 -8.99
N THR A 8 -2.01 1.53 -9.09
CA THR A 8 -1.31 1.79 -10.35
C THR A 8 -1.11 0.51 -11.17
N CYS A 9 -0.72 -0.59 -10.53
CA CYS A 9 -0.37 -1.84 -11.21
C CYS A 9 -1.13 -3.09 -10.72
N GLY A 10 -1.96 -2.97 -9.69
CA GLY A 10 -2.73 -4.10 -9.14
C GLY A 10 -1.94 -5.04 -8.22
N HIS A 11 -0.71 -4.71 -7.85
CA HIS A 11 0.09 -5.51 -6.91
C HIS A 11 -0.55 -5.55 -5.50
N VAL A 12 -0.57 -6.71 -4.85
CA VAL A 12 -1.05 -6.86 -3.47
C VAL A 12 0.12 -7.23 -2.55
N GLY A 13 0.34 -6.40 -1.51
CA GLY A 13 1.43 -6.58 -0.55
C GLY A 13 0.98 -6.42 0.90
N CYS A 14 1.76 -6.94 1.83
CA CYS A 14 1.52 -6.73 3.26
C CYS A 14 1.88 -5.29 3.68
N CYS A 15 1.17 -4.76 4.67
CA CYS A 15 1.41 -3.45 5.27
C CYS A 15 2.83 -3.31 5.87
N ASP A 16 3.32 -2.08 6.08
CA ASP A 16 4.63 -1.78 6.67
C ASP A 16 4.80 -2.35 8.10
N SER A 17 3.70 -2.66 8.78
CA SER A 17 3.74 -3.37 10.08
C SER A 17 4.16 -4.84 9.99
N SER A 18 4.27 -5.41 8.78
CA SER A 18 4.88 -6.73 8.58
C SER A 18 6.41 -6.61 8.50
N PRO A 19 7.17 -7.61 8.98
CA PRO A 19 8.62 -7.53 9.08
C PRO A 19 9.33 -7.26 7.73
N LEU A 20 8.72 -7.68 6.61
CA LEU A 20 9.25 -7.45 5.26
C LEU A 20 8.82 -6.13 4.61
N ARG A 21 7.90 -5.36 5.20
CA ARG A 21 7.46 -4.04 4.69
C ARG A 21 7.14 -4.01 3.18
N HIS A 22 6.40 -5.00 2.70
CA HIS A 22 6.16 -5.21 1.26
C HIS A 22 5.57 -4.00 0.54
N ALA A 23 4.64 -3.27 1.16
CA ALA A 23 4.06 -2.06 0.57
C ALA A 23 5.11 -0.95 0.33
N THR A 24 6.00 -0.74 1.31
CA THR A 24 7.09 0.25 1.21
C THR A 24 8.17 -0.20 0.22
N GLY A 25 8.51 -1.50 0.23
CA GLY A 25 9.43 -2.08 -0.75
C GLY A 25 8.93 -1.88 -2.19
N HIS A 26 7.68 -2.24 -2.45
CA HIS A 26 7.05 -2.05 -3.76
C HIS A 26 7.06 -0.59 -4.21
N PHE A 27 6.75 0.37 -3.32
CA PHE A 27 6.86 1.79 -3.65
C PHE A 27 8.30 2.17 -4.05
N ARG A 28 9.31 1.70 -3.31
CA ARG A 28 10.72 2.01 -3.61
C ARG A 28 11.21 1.39 -4.91
N GLU A 29 10.69 0.23 -5.27
CA GLU A 29 11.08 -0.49 -6.49
C GLU A 29 10.37 0.01 -7.75
N THR A 30 9.09 0.37 -7.62
CA THR A 30 8.23 0.71 -8.78
C THR A 30 7.89 2.19 -8.89
N GLY A 31 8.04 2.95 -7.81
CA GLY A 31 7.59 4.34 -7.74
C GLY A 31 6.08 4.52 -7.66
N HIS A 32 5.29 3.46 -7.41
CA HIS A 32 3.82 3.56 -7.35
C HIS A 32 3.34 4.22 -6.05
N PRO A 33 2.77 5.43 -6.10
CA PRO A 33 2.60 6.23 -4.89
C PRO A 33 1.34 5.90 -4.10
N VAL A 34 0.32 5.31 -4.72
CA VAL A 34 -0.98 5.09 -4.09
C VAL A 34 -1.30 3.61 -3.90
N MET A 35 -1.61 3.23 -2.66
CA MET A 35 -2.13 1.91 -2.31
C MET A 35 -3.41 2.01 -1.50
N ARG A 36 -4.35 1.12 -1.77
CA ARG A 36 -5.64 1.01 -1.06
C ARG A 36 -5.57 -0.07 0.01
N SER A 37 -6.27 0.11 1.13
CA SER A 37 -6.55 -1.01 2.04
C SER A 37 -7.35 -2.11 1.31
N PHE A 38 -6.91 -3.36 1.47
CA PHE A 38 -7.59 -4.54 0.94
C PHE A 38 -8.39 -5.27 2.02
N GLU A 39 -8.63 -4.61 3.16
CA GLU A 39 -9.45 -5.17 4.24
C GLU A 39 -10.95 -5.01 3.96
N PRO A 40 -11.77 -5.99 4.36
CA PRO A 40 -13.21 -5.93 4.17
C PRO A 40 -13.81 -4.77 4.98
N GLY A 41 -14.50 -3.86 4.29
CA GLY A 41 -15.11 -2.68 4.89
C GLY A 41 -14.25 -1.41 4.86
N GLU A 42 -12.98 -1.52 4.45
CA GLU A 42 -12.10 -0.37 4.27
C GLU A 42 -11.95 0.01 2.79
N SER A 43 -12.05 1.31 2.51
CA SER A 43 -11.87 1.85 1.16
C SER A 43 -10.90 3.03 1.10
N TRP A 44 -10.24 3.34 2.22
CA TRP A 44 -9.26 4.41 2.30
C TRP A 44 -7.98 4.04 1.52
N ARG A 45 -7.28 5.07 1.04
CA ARG A 45 -6.03 4.90 0.31
C ARG A 45 -4.92 5.61 1.06
N TRP A 46 -3.70 5.16 0.81
CA TRP A 46 -2.48 5.73 1.36
C TRP A 46 -1.64 6.23 0.21
N CYS A 47 -1.19 7.48 0.31
CA CYS A 47 -0.20 8.02 -0.60
C CYS A 47 1.17 8.01 0.09
N PHE A 48 2.14 7.30 -0.49
CA PHE A 48 3.51 7.24 0.00
C PHE A 48 4.30 8.54 -0.25
N GLU A 49 3.92 9.33 -1.25
CA GLU A 49 4.52 10.65 -1.48
C GLU A 49 4.02 11.67 -0.45
N ASP A 50 2.71 11.69 -0.19
CA ASP A 50 2.10 12.63 0.74
C ASP A 50 2.25 12.20 2.21
N GLY A 51 2.38 10.89 2.46
CA GLY A 51 2.46 10.34 3.81
C GLY A 51 1.13 10.42 4.56
N SER A 52 0.00 10.48 3.85
CA SER A 52 -1.33 10.61 4.44
C SER A 52 -2.37 9.70 3.76
N ILE A 53 -3.55 9.65 4.38
CA ILE A 53 -4.73 8.95 3.86
C ILE A 53 -5.43 9.85 2.83
N VAL A 54 -5.73 9.29 1.66
CA VAL A 54 -6.38 9.97 0.51
C VAL A 54 -7.62 9.25 -0.02
#